data_AF-A0A2E7D2M1-F1
#
_entry.id   AF-A0A2E7D2M1-F1
#
_cell.length_a   1.000
_cell.length_b   1.000
_cell.length_c   1.000
_cell.angle_alpha   90.00
_cell.angle_beta   90.00
_cell.angle_gamma   90.00
#
_symmetry.space_group_name_H-M   'P 1'
#
loop_
_entity.id
_entity.type
_entity.pdbx_description
1 polymer ?
#
loop_
_entity_poly.entity_id
_entity_poly.type
_entity_poly.pdbx_seq_one_letter_code
_entity_poly.pdbx_strand_id
1 'polypeptide(L)'
;MFDGVQGSRRRRSKPHEVHFYRTKQEYISRLIKKIPQIAITNGLYLQNDRVAYFFYNPDPDVSPESTIFHEATHQLFYESKPRNFGIAVKSDFWIVEGIACYMESFERNQNSFSIGDANYIRFRAARYRLLKEDYYVPLATFRRMGMQEFQNHKDIRKNYSQASGLAQFFMDFDNGIYRDALIKHLTNLYSSRSSLSTTTIAEIIGTPFDQLDQQYREFCAELDEAEE
;
A
#
# COMPACT_ATOMS: atom_id res chain seq x y z
N MET A 1 -9.57 -24.76 -36.67
CA MET A 1 -10.30 -23.57 -37.16
C MET A 1 -10.94 -22.92 -35.96
N PHE A 2 -10.53 -21.71 -35.60
CA PHE A 2 -11.17 -20.93 -34.55
C PHE A 2 -11.97 -19.83 -35.25
N ASP A 3 -13.30 -19.91 -35.16
CA ASP A 3 -14.19 -18.89 -35.70
C ASP A 3 -14.16 -17.65 -34.81
N GLY A 4 -13.66 -16.56 -35.38
CA GLY A 4 -13.57 -15.26 -34.73
C GLY A 4 -14.95 -14.67 -34.50
N VAL A 5 -15.47 -14.81 -33.27
CA VAL A 5 -16.61 -14.02 -32.81
C VAL A 5 -16.16 -12.56 -32.78
N GLN A 6 -16.80 -11.75 -33.63
CA GLN A 6 -16.63 -10.31 -33.76
C GLN A 6 -16.80 -9.65 -32.39
N GLY A 7 -15.67 -9.34 -31.73
CA GLY A 7 -15.66 -8.76 -30.40
C GLY A 7 -16.42 -7.45 -30.38
N SER A 8 -17.33 -7.31 -29.42
CA SER A 8 -18.00 -6.03 -29.16
C SER A 8 -16.95 -4.93 -29.02
N ARG A 9 -17.23 -3.76 -29.59
CA ARG A 9 -16.33 -2.60 -29.60
C ARG A 9 -15.91 -2.31 -28.14
N ARG A 10 -14.70 -2.75 -27.76
CA ARG A 10 -14.14 -2.55 -26.42
C ARG A 10 -14.19 -1.05 -26.16
N ARG A 11 -15.06 -0.61 -25.23
CA ARG A 11 -15.20 0.80 -24.86
C ARG A 11 -13.79 1.27 -24.51
N ARG A 12 -13.22 2.20 -25.28
CA ARG A 12 -11.86 2.72 -25.06
C ARG A 12 -11.81 3.18 -23.60
N SER A 13 -11.01 2.52 -22.76
CA SER A 13 -10.89 2.93 -21.37
C SER A 13 -10.41 4.37 -21.35
N LYS A 14 -10.99 5.20 -20.46
CA LYS A 14 -10.46 6.55 -20.27
C LYS A 14 -8.98 6.41 -19.85
N PRO A 15 -8.06 7.18 -20.45
CA PRO A 15 -6.67 7.20 -19.99
C PRO A 15 -6.60 7.55 -18.51
N HIS A 16 -5.61 6.99 -17.81
CA HIS A 16 -5.26 7.45 -16.46
C HIS A 16 -4.75 8.89 -16.54
N GLU A 17 -5.18 9.72 -15.58
CA GLU A 17 -4.82 11.13 -15.53
C GLU A 17 -3.80 11.39 -14.41
N VAL A 18 -2.75 12.12 -14.75
CA VAL A 18 -1.66 12.49 -13.83
C VAL A 18 -1.42 13.98 -13.94
N HIS A 19 -1.43 14.67 -12.81
CA HIS A 19 -1.11 16.10 -12.71
C HIS A 19 0.23 16.25 -12.01
N PHE A 20 1.24 16.71 -12.76
CA PHE A 20 2.59 16.90 -12.26
C PHE A 20 2.92 18.39 -12.18
N TYR A 21 3.08 18.91 -10.97
CA TYR A 21 3.33 20.33 -10.74
C TYR A 21 4.82 20.64 -10.64
N ARG A 22 5.19 21.88 -10.98
CA ARG A 22 6.59 22.32 -10.89
C ARG A 22 7.07 22.49 -9.44
N THR A 23 6.15 22.81 -8.53
CA THR A 23 6.50 23.11 -7.13
C THR A 23 5.51 22.50 -6.15
N LYS A 24 5.98 22.19 -4.93
CA LYS A 24 5.11 21.77 -3.82
C LYS A 24 4.03 22.82 -3.49
N GLN A 25 4.35 24.11 -3.62
CA GLN A 25 3.39 25.17 -3.34
C GLN A 25 2.21 25.15 -4.32
N GLU A 26 2.48 24.93 -5.61
CA GLU A 26 1.42 24.80 -6.62
C GLU A 26 0.53 23.58 -6.33
N TYR A 27 1.13 22.43 -6.02
CA TYR A 27 0.44 21.22 -5.59
C TYR A 27 -0.50 21.50 -4.39
N ILE A 28 0.01 22.15 -3.35
CA ILE A 28 -0.78 22.52 -2.16
C ILE A 28 -1.92 23.47 -2.56
N SER A 29 -1.63 24.56 -3.28
CA SER A 29 -2.63 25.56 -3.64
C SER A 29 -3.79 24.99 -4.46
N ARG A 30 -3.54 23.98 -5.29
CA ARG A 30 -4.57 23.31 -6.10
C ARG A 30 -5.46 22.38 -5.28
N LEU A 31 -4.91 21.74 -4.27
CA LEU A 31 -5.57 20.62 -3.58
C LEU A 31 -6.05 20.95 -2.15
N ILE A 32 -5.56 22.02 -1.53
CA ILE A 32 -5.86 22.35 -0.13
C ILE A 32 -7.36 22.50 0.15
N LYS A 33 -8.14 22.98 -0.83
CA LYS A 33 -9.61 23.10 -0.73
C LYS A 33 -10.32 21.74 -0.68
N LYS A 34 -9.73 20.71 -1.29
CA LYS A 34 -10.26 19.33 -1.31
C LYS A 34 -9.72 18.52 -0.15
N ILE A 35 -8.43 18.69 0.15
CA ILE A 35 -7.68 17.90 1.15
C ILE A 35 -6.94 18.89 2.07
N PRO A 36 -7.54 19.27 3.22
CA PRO A 36 -6.94 20.26 4.12
C PRO A 36 -5.53 19.89 4.63
N GLN A 37 -5.21 18.59 4.68
CA GLN A 37 -3.90 18.10 5.15
C GLN A 37 -2.88 17.88 4.01
N ILE A 38 -3.15 18.32 2.78
CA ILE A 38 -2.32 17.98 1.61
C ILE A 38 -0.84 18.35 1.76
N ALA A 39 -0.51 19.37 2.56
CA ALA A 39 0.85 19.85 2.75
C ALA A 39 1.82 18.79 3.33
N ILE A 40 1.30 17.78 4.04
CA ILE A 40 2.11 16.70 4.65
C ILE A 40 2.42 15.56 3.66
N THR A 41 1.83 15.58 2.46
CA THR A 41 1.96 14.52 1.46
C THR A 41 3.04 14.87 0.43
N ASN A 42 3.64 13.84 -0.17
CA ASN A 42 4.59 13.97 -1.28
C ASN A 42 3.96 13.62 -2.64
N GLY A 43 2.80 12.97 -2.61
CA GLY A 43 1.93 12.68 -3.74
C GLY A 43 0.52 12.36 -3.22
N LEU A 44 -0.45 12.25 -4.13
CA LEU A 44 -1.80 11.83 -3.79
C LEU A 44 -2.51 11.25 -5.02
N TYR A 45 -3.01 10.03 -4.92
CA TYR A 45 -4.08 9.54 -5.78
C TYR A 45 -5.45 9.84 -5.17
N LEU A 46 -6.25 10.66 -5.84
CA LEU A 46 -7.59 11.02 -5.39
C LEU A 46 -8.65 10.18 -6.10
N GLN A 47 -9.16 9.17 -5.41
CA GLN A 47 -10.13 8.18 -5.93
C GLN A 47 -11.36 8.81 -6.60
N ASN A 48 -11.93 9.87 -6.02
CA ASN A 48 -13.12 10.54 -6.55
C ASN A 48 -12.88 11.20 -7.91
N ASP A 49 -11.67 11.72 -8.12
CA ASP A 49 -11.29 12.41 -9.35
C ASP A 49 -10.61 11.46 -10.34
N ARG A 50 -10.10 10.31 -9.87
CA ARG A 50 -9.26 9.37 -10.62
C ARG A 50 -8.00 10.03 -11.20
N VAL A 51 -7.40 10.91 -10.40
CA VAL A 51 -6.19 11.66 -10.76
C VAL A 51 -5.12 11.39 -9.72
N ALA A 52 -3.92 11.07 -10.19
CA ALA A 52 -2.72 11.09 -9.36
C ALA A 52 -2.03 12.47 -9.47
N TYR A 53 -1.72 13.05 -8.32
CA TYR A 53 -1.12 14.37 -8.20
C TYR A 53 0.28 14.26 -7.63
N PHE A 54 1.24 14.89 -8.29
CA PHE A 54 2.65 14.92 -7.90
C PHE A 54 3.23 16.31 -8.05
N PHE A 55 4.41 16.52 -7.50
CA PHE A 55 5.21 17.70 -7.76
C PHE A 55 6.68 17.33 -7.90
N TYR A 56 7.44 18.16 -8.60
CA TYR A 56 8.89 18.06 -8.61
C TYR A 56 9.44 18.35 -7.20
N ASN A 57 10.06 17.34 -6.58
CA ASN A 57 10.77 17.48 -5.32
C ASN A 57 12.29 17.51 -5.61
N PRO A 58 12.98 18.64 -5.38
CA PRO A 58 14.42 18.73 -5.59
C PRO A 58 15.24 18.10 -4.45
N ASP A 59 14.60 17.62 -3.38
CA ASP A 59 15.26 16.97 -2.26
C ASP A 59 15.91 15.64 -2.71
N PRO A 60 17.25 15.53 -2.67
CA PRO A 60 17.95 14.33 -3.13
C PRO A 60 17.67 13.11 -2.26
N ASP A 61 17.20 13.30 -1.02
CA ASP A 61 16.90 12.20 -0.09
C ASP A 61 15.50 11.60 -0.32
N VAL A 62 14.69 12.21 -1.21
CA VAL A 62 13.36 11.73 -1.55
C VAL A 62 13.37 11.18 -2.97
N SER A 63 13.35 9.86 -3.12
CA SER A 63 13.15 9.23 -4.43
C SER A 63 11.78 9.61 -5.01
N PRO A 64 11.73 10.31 -6.17
CA PRO A 64 10.47 10.60 -6.85
C PRO A 64 9.75 9.32 -7.29
N GLU A 65 10.50 8.28 -7.67
CA GLU A 65 9.96 7.00 -8.13
C GLU A 65 9.18 6.28 -7.03
N SER A 66 9.67 6.29 -5.78
CA SER A 66 8.95 5.71 -4.63
C SER A 66 7.55 6.30 -4.51
N THR A 67 7.42 7.64 -4.54
CA THR A 67 6.11 8.30 -4.45
C THR A 67 5.24 7.96 -5.67
N ILE A 68 5.83 7.89 -6.87
CA ILE A 68 5.11 7.50 -8.08
C ILE A 68 4.57 6.07 -7.96
N PHE A 69 5.37 5.11 -7.52
CA PHE A 69 4.93 3.72 -7.38
C PHE A 69 3.86 3.55 -6.30
N HIS A 70 3.95 4.31 -5.20
CA HIS A 70 2.92 4.34 -4.17
C HIS A 70 1.56 4.75 -4.77
N GLU A 71 1.50 5.92 -5.39
CA GLU A 71 0.22 6.44 -5.91
C GLU A 71 -0.25 5.70 -7.16
N ALA A 72 0.66 5.21 -7.99
CA ALA A 72 0.33 4.37 -9.14
C ALA A 72 -0.27 3.02 -8.70
N THR A 73 0.16 2.48 -7.55
CA THR A 73 -0.44 1.26 -6.98
C THR A 73 -1.89 1.51 -6.59
N HIS A 74 -2.17 2.61 -5.88
CA HIS A 74 -3.54 3.02 -5.56
C HIS A 74 -4.39 3.20 -6.82
N GLN A 75 -3.84 3.88 -7.82
CA GLN A 75 -4.51 4.11 -9.10
C GLN A 75 -4.82 2.80 -9.82
N LEU A 76 -3.82 1.93 -9.98
CA LEU A 76 -3.96 0.65 -10.66
C LEU A 76 -5.00 -0.22 -9.96
N PHE A 77 -4.94 -0.35 -8.63
CA PHE A 77 -5.84 -1.23 -7.90
C PHE A 77 -7.27 -0.70 -7.91
N TYR A 78 -7.46 0.61 -7.71
CA TYR A 78 -8.77 1.24 -7.72
C TYR A 78 -9.42 1.17 -9.10
N GLU A 79 -8.67 1.46 -10.17
CA GLU A 79 -9.23 1.58 -11.51
C GLU A 79 -9.31 0.24 -12.27
N SER A 80 -8.76 -0.84 -11.72
CA SER A 80 -8.83 -2.20 -12.31
C SER A 80 -10.23 -2.83 -12.27
N LYS A 81 -11.18 -2.26 -11.51
CA LYS A 81 -12.55 -2.76 -11.42
C LYS A 81 -13.57 -1.68 -11.84
N PRO A 82 -14.66 -2.06 -12.53
CA PRO A 82 -15.60 -1.12 -13.11
C PRO A 82 -16.53 -0.42 -12.10
N ARG A 83 -16.43 -0.72 -10.80
CA ARG A 83 -17.32 -0.19 -9.76
C ARG A 83 -16.53 0.36 -8.59
N ASN A 84 -16.88 1.58 -8.21
CA ASN A 84 -16.24 2.35 -7.15
C ASN A 84 -17.06 2.19 -5.87
N PHE A 85 -16.64 1.31 -4.97
CA PHE A 85 -17.14 1.28 -3.59
C PHE A 85 -16.11 1.94 -2.68
N GLY A 86 -16.53 2.35 -1.48
CA GLY A 86 -15.59 2.81 -0.45
C GLY A 86 -14.70 1.65 0.00
N ILE A 87 -13.43 1.67 -0.41
CA ILE A 87 -12.44 0.63 -0.11
C ILE A 87 -11.87 0.90 1.28
N ALA A 88 -11.87 -0.13 2.13
CA ALA A 88 -11.30 -0.08 3.48
C ALA A 88 -11.76 1.10 4.36
N VAL A 89 -12.97 1.62 4.10
CA VAL A 89 -13.52 2.76 4.84
C VAL A 89 -13.72 2.41 6.32
N LYS A 90 -14.10 1.16 6.62
CA LYS A 90 -14.44 0.72 7.98
C LYS A 90 -13.42 -0.20 8.64
N SER A 91 -12.58 -0.88 7.86
CA SER A 91 -11.56 -1.81 8.38
C SER A 91 -10.49 -2.06 7.32
N ASP A 92 -9.40 -2.69 7.74
CA ASP A 92 -8.33 -3.21 6.90
C ASP A 92 -7.64 -2.13 6.05
N PHE A 93 -7.68 -0.86 6.47
CA PHE A 93 -7.06 0.24 5.72
C PHE A 93 -5.54 0.11 5.64
N TRP A 94 -4.93 -0.51 6.66
CA TRP A 94 -3.50 -0.76 6.69
C TRP A 94 -2.99 -1.51 5.45
N ILE A 95 -3.75 -2.45 4.88
CA ILE A 95 -3.26 -3.27 3.77
C ILE A 95 -3.23 -2.49 2.46
N VAL A 96 -4.11 -1.48 2.32
CA VAL A 96 -4.15 -0.57 1.17
C VAL A 96 -2.89 0.28 1.13
N GLU A 97 -2.52 0.88 2.27
CA GLU A 97 -1.28 1.65 2.38
C GLU A 97 -0.04 0.74 2.41
N GLY A 98 -0.14 -0.41 3.06
CA GLY A 98 0.97 -1.36 3.21
C GLY A 98 1.45 -1.90 1.86
N ILE A 99 0.54 -2.32 0.98
CA ILE A 99 0.92 -2.80 -0.35
C ILE A 99 1.46 -1.66 -1.23
N ALA A 100 0.93 -0.44 -1.11
CA ALA A 100 1.47 0.73 -1.80
C ALA A 100 2.90 1.03 -1.34
N CYS A 101 3.17 0.97 -0.02
CA CYS A 101 4.51 1.08 0.53
C CYS A 101 5.44 -0.06 0.10
N TYR A 102 4.95 -1.29 -0.01
CA TYR A 102 5.74 -2.40 -0.55
C TYR A 102 6.17 -2.14 -1.99
N MET A 103 5.26 -1.61 -2.83
CA MET A 103 5.55 -1.25 -4.22
C MET A 103 6.54 -0.09 -4.36
N GLU A 104 6.75 0.73 -3.33
CA GLU A 104 7.81 1.74 -3.33
C GLU A 104 9.23 1.12 -3.44
N SER A 105 9.40 -0.15 -3.07
CA SER A 105 10.67 -0.89 -3.17
C SER A 105 10.93 -1.47 -4.58
N PHE A 106 10.08 -1.17 -5.55
CA PHE A 106 10.27 -1.63 -6.92
C PHE A 106 11.47 -0.94 -7.55
N GLU A 107 12.44 -1.74 -7.99
CA GLU A 107 13.63 -1.28 -8.66
C GLU A 107 13.72 -1.85 -10.07
N ARG A 108 14.15 -0.98 -10.99
CA ARG A 108 14.45 -1.36 -12.36
C ARG A 108 15.93 -1.17 -12.62
N ASN A 109 16.63 -2.27 -12.80
CA ASN A 109 17.99 -2.30 -13.32
C ASN A 109 17.96 -2.53 -14.84
N GLN A 110 19.09 -2.31 -15.53
CA GLN A 110 19.13 -2.36 -17.00
C GLN A 110 18.55 -3.65 -17.60
N ASN A 111 18.72 -4.79 -16.90
CA ASN A 111 18.31 -6.12 -17.36
C ASN A 111 17.44 -6.90 -16.36
N SER A 112 17.05 -6.30 -15.23
CA SER A 112 16.26 -7.00 -14.20
C SER A 112 15.32 -6.06 -13.47
N PHE A 113 14.29 -6.67 -12.87
CA PHE A 113 13.36 -6.01 -11.98
C PHE A 113 13.44 -6.70 -10.62
N SER A 114 13.43 -5.92 -9.55
CA SER A 114 13.39 -6.41 -8.17
C SER A 114 12.34 -5.64 -7.39
N ILE A 115 11.86 -6.25 -6.32
CA ILE A 115 10.91 -5.69 -5.37
C ILE A 115 11.08 -6.43 -4.04
N GLY A 116 10.77 -5.77 -2.93
CA GLY A 116 10.86 -6.39 -1.61
C GLY A 116 12.28 -6.45 -1.04
N ASP A 117 13.21 -5.60 -1.51
CA ASP A 117 14.54 -5.51 -0.86
C ASP A 117 14.35 -5.21 0.62
N ALA A 118 14.81 -6.13 1.48
CA ALA A 118 14.68 -6.00 2.92
C ALA A 118 15.31 -4.72 3.46
N ASN A 119 16.32 -4.18 2.79
CA ASN A 119 17.00 -2.94 3.18
C ASN A 119 16.26 -1.67 2.76
N TYR A 120 15.12 -1.79 2.07
CA TYR A 120 14.30 -0.64 1.71
C TYR A 120 13.87 0.14 2.96
N ILE A 121 13.96 1.48 2.88
CA ILE A 121 13.86 2.38 4.05
C ILE A 121 12.58 2.17 4.88
N ARG A 122 11.45 1.86 4.24
CA ARG A 122 10.17 1.60 4.93
C ARG A 122 10.23 0.34 5.78
N PHE A 123 10.85 -0.72 5.26
CA PHE A 123 10.94 -2.01 5.93
C PHE A 123 11.93 -1.95 7.09
N ARG A 124 13.10 -1.34 6.89
CA ARG A 124 14.05 -1.05 7.98
C ARG A 124 13.40 -0.26 9.10
N ALA A 125 12.64 0.77 8.75
CA ALA A 125 11.93 1.58 9.73
C ALA A 125 10.77 0.82 10.42
N ALA A 126 10.19 -0.20 9.80
CA ALA A 126 9.21 -1.09 10.42
C ALA A 126 9.88 -2.00 11.46
N ARG A 127 10.99 -2.65 11.08
CA ARG A 127 11.79 -3.53 11.95
C ARG A 127 12.34 -2.77 13.16
N TYR A 128 12.98 -1.63 12.92
CA TYR A 128 13.53 -0.79 13.99
C TYR A 128 12.46 -0.39 15.03
N ARG A 129 11.27 -0.01 14.57
CA ARG A 129 10.16 0.34 15.47
C ARG A 129 9.68 -0.83 16.30
N LEU A 130 9.59 -2.02 15.70
CA LEU A 130 9.16 -3.23 16.40
C LEU A 130 10.19 -3.71 17.43
N LEU A 131 11.47 -3.73 17.04
CA LEU A 131 12.52 -4.39 17.81
C LEU A 131 13.22 -3.46 18.80
N LYS A 132 13.34 -2.16 18.48
CA LYS A 132 14.11 -1.19 19.28
C LYS A 132 13.23 -0.13 19.95
N GLU A 133 12.10 0.27 19.35
CA GLU A 133 11.15 1.23 19.96
C GLU A 133 9.97 0.57 20.69
N ASP A 134 9.87 -0.76 20.67
CA ASP A 134 8.73 -1.55 21.19
C ASP A 134 7.37 -1.03 20.69
N TYR A 135 7.33 -0.56 19.45
CA TYR A 135 6.12 -0.07 18.81
C TYR A 135 5.51 -1.16 17.93
N TYR A 136 4.35 -1.67 18.35
CA TYR A 136 3.54 -2.57 17.55
C TYR A 136 2.07 -2.52 17.98
N VAL A 137 1.17 -2.30 17.04
CA VAL A 137 -0.28 -2.50 17.26
C VAL A 137 -0.62 -3.94 16.87
N PRO A 138 -1.12 -4.81 17.76
CA PRO A 138 -1.47 -6.18 17.42
C PRO A 138 -2.34 -6.28 16.17
N LEU A 139 -2.06 -7.22 15.26
CA LEU A 139 -2.68 -7.23 13.93
C LEU A 139 -4.22 -7.32 14.01
N ALA A 140 -4.74 -8.07 14.97
CA ALA A 140 -6.19 -8.16 15.24
C ALA A 140 -6.82 -6.79 15.56
N THR A 141 -6.08 -5.90 16.21
CA THR A 141 -6.49 -4.52 16.51
C THR A 141 -6.25 -3.61 15.32
N PHE A 142 -5.06 -3.68 14.72
CA PHE A 142 -4.66 -2.83 13.60
C PHE A 142 -5.61 -2.98 12.41
N ARG A 143 -6.05 -4.21 12.13
CA ARG A 143 -7.00 -4.50 11.06
C ARG A 143 -8.39 -3.90 11.27
N ARG A 144 -8.76 -3.52 12.50
CA ARG A 144 -10.06 -2.87 12.77
C ARG A 144 -10.06 -1.40 12.38
N MET A 145 -8.87 -0.80 12.22
CA MET A 145 -8.75 0.60 11.81
C MET A 145 -9.21 0.77 10.36
N GLY A 146 -10.32 1.49 10.19
CA GLY A 146 -10.73 2.02 8.90
C GLY A 146 -9.95 3.27 8.53
N MET A 147 -10.18 3.77 7.31
CA MET A 147 -9.50 4.96 6.77
C MET A 147 -9.44 6.15 7.73
N GLN A 148 -10.58 6.54 8.31
CA GLN A 148 -10.64 7.73 9.17
C GLN A 148 -9.83 7.54 10.47
N GLU A 149 -9.92 6.37 11.09
CA GLU A 149 -9.18 6.07 12.32
C GLU A 149 -7.67 6.06 12.05
N PHE A 150 -7.25 5.39 10.97
CA PHE A 150 -5.85 5.29 10.58
C PHE A 150 -5.24 6.65 10.25
N GLN A 151 -5.92 7.47 9.44
CA GLN A 151 -5.42 8.76 8.97
C GLN A 151 -5.41 9.87 10.04
N ASN A 152 -6.21 9.74 11.09
CA ASN A 152 -6.22 10.71 12.20
C ASN A 152 -5.45 10.22 13.43
N HIS A 153 -4.83 9.03 13.36
CA HIS A 153 -4.07 8.50 14.47
C HIS A 153 -2.83 9.36 14.74
N LYS A 154 -2.56 9.68 16.01
CA LYS A 154 -1.41 10.50 16.42
C LYS A 154 -0.06 9.91 15.95
N ASP A 155 0.01 8.58 15.88
CA ASP A 155 1.20 7.82 15.46
C ASP A 155 1.14 7.40 13.98
N ILE A 156 0.44 8.15 13.13
CA ILE A 156 0.24 7.81 11.70
C ILE A 156 1.53 7.35 11.00
N ARG A 157 2.66 8.03 11.22
CA ARG A 157 3.95 7.65 10.61
C ARG A 157 4.42 6.25 11.02
N LYS A 158 4.20 5.89 12.29
CA LYS A 158 4.53 4.56 12.80
C LYS A 158 3.55 3.52 12.25
N ASN A 159 2.26 3.85 12.13
CA ASN A 159 1.25 3.01 11.47
C ASN A 159 1.61 2.69 10.02
N TYR A 160 2.00 3.68 9.21
CA TYR A 160 2.46 3.44 7.82
C TYR A 160 3.66 2.49 7.77
N SER A 161 4.57 2.63 8.72
CA SER A 161 5.76 1.78 8.75
C SER A 161 5.41 0.35 9.16
N GLN A 162 4.54 0.18 10.16
CA GLN A 162 4.02 -1.15 10.51
C GLN A 162 3.24 -1.77 9.33
N ALA A 163 2.40 -1.01 8.64
CA ALA A 163 1.67 -1.48 7.45
C ALA A 163 2.63 -1.94 6.35
N SER A 164 3.71 -1.21 6.12
CA SER A 164 4.75 -1.58 5.17
C SER A 164 5.50 -2.86 5.57
N GLY A 165 5.87 -3.01 6.85
CA GLY A 165 6.54 -4.21 7.34
C GLY A 165 5.65 -5.45 7.27
N LEU A 166 4.36 -5.31 7.61
CA LEU A 166 3.38 -6.40 7.47
C LEU A 166 3.19 -6.80 6.00
N ALA A 167 3.12 -5.84 5.08
CA ALA A 167 3.03 -6.15 3.65
C ALA A 167 4.25 -6.92 3.16
N GLN A 168 5.47 -6.51 3.57
CA GLN A 168 6.69 -7.25 3.29
C GLN A 168 6.64 -8.67 3.85
N PHE A 169 6.29 -8.83 5.13
CA PHE A 169 6.14 -10.14 5.77
C PHE A 169 5.20 -11.06 4.99
N PHE A 170 3.99 -10.60 4.66
CA PHE A 170 3.06 -11.44 3.92
C PHE A 170 3.50 -11.74 2.48
N MET A 171 4.33 -10.89 1.86
CA MET A 171 4.84 -11.11 0.51
C MET A 171 6.06 -12.03 0.47
N ASP A 172 6.92 -11.99 1.49
CA ASP A 172 8.29 -12.50 1.42
C ASP A 172 8.61 -13.58 2.47
N PHE A 173 7.84 -13.66 3.57
CA PHE A 173 8.07 -14.65 4.64
C PHE A 173 8.05 -16.09 4.12
N ASP A 174 9.06 -16.87 4.52
CA ASP A 174 9.25 -18.27 4.14
C ASP A 174 9.04 -18.50 2.63
N ASN A 175 9.81 -17.77 1.81
CA ASN A 175 9.69 -17.79 0.35
C ASN A 175 8.30 -17.36 -0.18
N GLY A 176 7.58 -16.56 0.61
CA GLY A 176 6.27 -15.99 0.30
C GLY A 176 5.11 -16.96 0.48
N ILE A 177 5.13 -17.83 1.48
CA ILE A 177 4.00 -18.76 1.75
C ILE A 177 2.65 -18.05 1.90
N TYR A 178 2.64 -16.79 2.35
CA TYR A 178 1.41 -16.00 2.56
C TYR A 178 1.07 -15.07 1.40
N ARG A 179 1.87 -15.03 0.34
CA ARG A 179 1.72 -14.09 -0.78
C ARG A 179 0.35 -14.21 -1.45
N ASP A 180 -0.06 -15.44 -1.76
CA ASP A 180 -1.36 -15.70 -2.39
C ASP A 180 -2.53 -15.36 -1.47
N ALA A 181 -2.36 -15.55 -0.16
CA ALA A 181 -3.36 -15.16 0.83
C ALA A 181 -3.53 -13.63 0.90
N LEU A 182 -2.43 -12.88 0.85
CA LEU A 182 -2.46 -11.42 0.79
C LEU A 182 -3.15 -10.92 -0.48
N ILE A 183 -2.77 -11.48 -1.64
CA ILE A 183 -3.38 -11.15 -2.94
C ILE A 183 -4.88 -11.47 -2.92
N LYS A 184 -5.29 -12.59 -2.35
CA LYS A 184 -6.70 -12.96 -2.19
C LYS A 184 -7.43 -11.99 -1.28
N HIS A 185 -6.82 -11.57 -0.17
CA HIS A 185 -7.42 -10.60 0.74
C HIS A 185 -7.61 -9.23 0.08
N LEU A 186 -6.59 -8.73 -0.62
CA LEU A 186 -6.68 -7.52 -1.45
C LEU A 186 -7.76 -7.68 -2.52
N THR A 187 -7.80 -8.80 -3.24
CA THR A 187 -8.81 -9.05 -4.27
C THR A 187 -10.22 -8.97 -3.71
N ASN A 188 -10.46 -9.56 -2.52
CA ASN A 188 -11.74 -9.48 -1.82
C ASN A 188 -12.07 -8.04 -1.42
N LEU A 189 -11.10 -7.30 -0.88
CA LEU A 189 -11.28 -5.91 -0.45
C LEU A 189 -11.65 -4.99 -1.62
N TYR A 190 -10.97 -5.12 -2.76
CA TYR A 190 -11.18 -4.31 -3.95
C TYR A 190 -12.39 -4.77 -4.80
N SER A 191 -12.90 -5.99 -4.58
CA SER A 191 -14.08 -6.52 -5.29
C SER A 191 -15.36 -6.47 -4.45
N SER A 192 -15.25 -6.21 -3.15
CA SER A 192 -16.39 -6.18 -2.23
C SER A 192 -17.32 -5.01 -2.54
N ARG A 193 -18.63 -5.28 -2.48
CA ARG A 193 -19.67 -4.23 -2.47
C ARG A 193 -19.91 -3.64 -1.07
N SER A 194 -19.28 -4.23 -0.06
CA SER A 194 -19.34 -3.81 1.33
C SER A 194 -18.04 -3.12 1.71
N SER A 195 -18.16 -2.07 2.51
CA SER A 195 -17.01 -1.38 3.10
C SER A 195 -16.31 -2.21 4.20
N LEU A 196 -16.78 -3.42 4.48
CA LEU A 196 -16.23 -4.37 5.43
C LEU A 196 -15.72 -5.59 4.67
N SER A 197 -14.47 -6.00 4.95
CA SER A 197 -14.02 -7.33 4.55
C SER A 197 -14.72 -8.36 5.43
N THR A 198 -15.45 -9.29 4.81
CA THR A 198 -16.14 -10.37 5.54
C THR A 198 -15.20 -11.52 5.90
N THR A 199 -14.05 -11.61 5.24
CA THR A 199 -13.03 -12.62 5.50
C THR A 199 -11.71 -11.92 5.79
N THR A 200 -11.13 -12.22 6.94
CA THR A 200 -9.86 -11.68 7.40
C THR A 200 -8.68 -12.40 6.77
N ILE A 201 -7.50 -11.77 6.79
CA ILE A 201 -6.26 -12.42 6.33
C ILE A 201 -5.94 -13.69 7.13
N ALA A 202 -6.15 -13.66 8.46
CA ALA A 202 -5.96 -14.81 9.34
C ALA A 202 -6.83 -16.02 8.94
N GLU A 203 -8.11 -15.78 8.61
CA GLU A 203 -9.01 -16.83 8.12
C GLU A 203 -8.60 -17.36 6.74
N ILE A 204 -8.05 -16.53 5.87
CA ILE A 204 -7.55 -16.96 4.55
C ILE A 204 -6.31 -17.85 4.69
N ILE A 205 -5.41 -17.48 5.59
CA ILE A 205 -4.18 -18.23 5.88
C ILE A 205 -4.49 -19.51 6.67
N GLY A 206 -5.49 -19.47 7.55
CA GLY A 206 -5.76 -20.54 8.52
C GLY A 206 -4.89 -20.43 9.79
N THR A 207 -4.29 -19.27 10.04
CA THR A 207 -3.39 -19.00 11.17
C THR A 207 -3.96 -17.89 12.05
N PRO A 208 -4.10 -18.10 13.37
CA PRO A 208 -4.55 -17.08 14.32
C PRO A 208 -3.68 -15.81 14.31
N PHE A 209 -4.27 -14.66 14.65
CA PHE A 209 -3.58 -13.37 14.61
C PHE A 209 -2.37 -13.27 15.56
N ASP A 210 -2.45 -13.86 16.74
CA ASP A 210 -1.35 -13.90 17.71
C ASP A 210 -0.16 -14.71 17.17
N GLN A 211 -0.41 -15.81 16.47
CA GLN A 211 0.63 -16.56 15.79
C GLN A 211 1.23 -15.77 14.61
N LEU A 212 0.43 -15.03 13.85
CA LEU A 212 0.94 -14.13 12.80
C LEU A 212 1.77 -12.99 13.37
N ASP A 213 1.35 -12.40 14.51
CA ASP A 213 2.10 -11.37 15.22
C ASP A 213 3.47 -11.89 15.69
N GLN A 214 3.52 -13.13 16.19
CA GLN A 214 4.75 -13.80 16.59
C GLN A 214 5.68 -14.06 15.39
N GLN A 215 5.15 -14.64 14.31
CA GLN A 215 5.91 -14.89 13.08
C GLN A 215 6.45 -13.60 12.45
N TYR A 216 5.67 -12.51 12.49
CA TYR A 216 6.12 -11.21 12.02
C TYR A 216 7.32 -10.70 12.85
N ARG A 217 7.28 -10.88 14.17
CA ARG A 217 8.40 -10.49 15.05
C ARG A 217 9.65 -11.32 14.77
N GLU A 218 9.50 -12.63 14.60
CA GLU A 218 10.60 -13.55 14.25
C GLU A 218 11.22 -13.17 12.90
N PHE A 219 10.40 -12.98 11.87
CA PHE A 219 10.83 -12.50 10.55
C PHE A 219 11.61 -11.17 10.64
N CYS A 220 11.13 -10.23 11.45
CA CYS A 220 11.85 -8.96 11.63
C CYS A 220 13.20 -9.16 12.32
N ALA A 221 13.28 -10.04 13.31
CA ALA A 221 14.52 -10.32 14.04
C ALA A 221 15.56 -11.01 13.15
N GLU A 222 15.16 -12.00 12.36
CA GLU A 222 16.03 -12.69 11.39
C GLU A 222 16.64 -11.72 10.37
N LEU A 223 15.83 -10.77 9.87
CA LEU A 223 16.31 -9.74 8.95
C LEU A 223 17.23 -8.70 9.62
N ASP A 224 17.07 -8.41 10.92
CA ASP A 224 17.94 -7.50 11.68
C ASP A 224 19.31 -8.15 11.91
N GLU A 225 19.34 -9.45 12.26
CA GLU A 225 20.57 -10.23 12.44
C GLU A 225 21.37 -10.41 11.14
N ALA A 226 20.70 -10.51 10.00
CA ALA A 226 21.36 -10.60 8.70
C ALA A 226 22.01 -9.28 8.22
N GLU A 227 21.71 -8.14 8.86
CA GLU A 227 22.34 -6.84 8.59
C GLU A 227 23.65 -6.61 9.38
N GLU A 228 23.93 -7.39 10.45
CA GLU A 228 25.14 -7.31 11.29
C GLU A 228 26.33 -8.12 10.73
#